data_AF-A0A917FUM6-F1
#
_entry.id   AF-A0A917FUM6-F1
#
_cell.length_a   1.000
_cell.length_b   1.000
_cell.length_c   1.000
_cell.angle_alpha   90.00
_cell.angle_beta   90.00
_cell.angle_gamma   90.00
#
_symmetry.space_group_name_H-M   'P 1'
#
loop_
_entity.id
_entity.type
_entity.pdbx_description
1 polymer ?
#
loop_
_entity_poly.entity_id
_entity_poly.type
_entity_poly.pdbx_seq_one_letter_code
_entity_poly.pdbx_strand_id
1 'polypeptide(L)'
;MTATILIVGDAPVPPGTVGRVGRFESWNEAVSWFDSVLASALVGWRCTVIGPESAVRAARARALAAGAVDDEITMLVTDSGSRRVYCPSCGGLSTTRASAVRCSGCSIELVVGEHFSPVLAAHLGSPC
;
A
#
# COMPACT_ATOMS: atom_id res chain seq x y z
N MET A 1 -8.44 1.10 12.26
CA MET A 1 -9.62 1.70 11.60
C MET A 1 -9.12 2.42 10.36
N THR A 2 -9.50 2.13 9.12
CA THR A 2 -10.36 1.10 8.52
C THR A 2 -9.91 1.05 7.06
N ALA A 3 -9.45 -0.09 6.55
CA ALA A 3 -8.79 -0.15 5.23
C ALA A 3 -9.81 -0.38 4.11
N THR A 4 -10.58 0.65 3.74
CA THR A 4 -11.50 0.56 2.59
C THR A 4 -10.74 0.67 1.28
N ILE A 5 -10.26 -0.47 0.75
CA ILE A 5 -9.65 -0.58 -0.57
C ILE A 5 -10.71 -0.95 -1.61
N LEU A 6 -11.17 0.03 -2.38
CA LEU A 6 -11.96 -0.17 -3.59
C LEU A 6 -11.01 -0.32 -4.77
N ILE A 7 -10.97 -1.51 -5.38
CA ILE A 7 -10.31 -1.77 -6.66
C ILE A 7 -11.37 -1.74 -7.76
N VAL A 8 -11.10 -1.06 -8.87
CA VAL A 8 -11.95 -1.08 -10.07
C VAL A 8 -11.04 -1.49 -11.22
N GLY A 9 -11.09 -2.77 -11.56
CA GLY A 9 -10.38 -3.36 -12.69
C GLY A 9 -11.09 -3.09 -14.01
N ASP A 10 -10.52 -2.30 -14.93
CA ASP A 10 -11.03 -2.23 -16.32
C ASP A 10 -9.88 -2.25 -17.34
N ALA A 11 -9.76 -3.37 -18.06
CA ALA A 11 -9.29 -3.41 -19.44
C ALA A 11 -10.55 -3.40 -20.33
N PRO A 12 -10.51 -3.14 -21.65
CA PRO A 12 -11.72 -3.16 -22.49
C PRO A 12 -12.45 -4.49 -22.31
N VAL A 13 -13.57 -4.49 -21.58
CA VAL A 13 -14.28 -5.72 -21.24
C VAL A 13 -15.34 -6.02 -22.29
N PRO A 14 -15.51 -7.28 -22.71
CA PRO A 14 -16.70 -7.67 -23.45
C PRO A 14 -17.96 -7.30 -22.65
N PRO A 15 -19.03 -6.86 -23.32
CA PRO A 15 -20.26 -6.40 -22.67
C PRO A 15 -20.81 -7.49 -21.74
N GLY A 16 -21.11 -7.11 -20.49
CA GLY A 16 -21.69 -7.99 -19.47
C GLY A 16 -20.76 -8.38 -18.32
N THR A 17 -19.49 -7.96 -18.34
CA THR A 17 -18.57 -8.21 -17.22
C THR A 17 -18.65 -7.08 -16.20
N VAL A 18 -19.00 -7.40 -14.96
CA VAL A 18 -19.02 -6.46 -13.84
C VAL A 18 -17.61 -6.25 -13.28
N GLY A 19 -17.23 -4.99 -13.04
CA GLY A 19 -15.96 -4.65 -12.39
C GLY A 19 -15.81 -5.35 -11.04
N ARG A 20 -14.60 -5.79 -10.69
CA ARG A 20 -14.31 -6.44 -9.40
C ARG A 20 -14.10 -5.39 -8.32
N VAL A 21 -15.13 -5.15 -7.50
CA VAL A 21 -15.10 -4.20 -6.38
C VAL A 21 -15.01 -4.95 -5.05
N GLY A 22 -14.02 -4.59 -4.23
CA GLY A 22 -13.87 -5.07 -2.86
C GLY A 22 -13.98 -3.93 -1.85
N ARG A 23 -14.40 -4.23 -0.62
CA ARG A 23 -14.27 -3.35 0.55
C ARG A 23 -13.92 -4.22 1.74
N PHE A 24 -12.93 -3.78 2.51
CA PHE A 24 -12.36 -4.56 3.61
C PHE A 24 -12.23 -3.69 4.86
N GLU A 25 -12.18 -4.36 6.01
CA GLU A 25 -11.85 -3.71 7.28
C GLU A 25 -10.42 -4.01 7.71
N SER A 26 -9.89 -5.15 7.22
CA SER A 26 -8.55 -5.66 7.47
C SER A 26 -7.63 -5.47 6.26
N TRP A 27 -6.41 -5.00 6.53
CA TRP A 27 -5.36 -4.91 5.50
C TRP A 27 -4.99 -6.28 4.93
N ASN A 28 -4.92 -7.32 5.75
CA ASN A 28 -4.51 -8.65 5.30
C ASN A 28 -5.54 -9.28 4.35
N GLU A 29 -6.83 -9.07 4.61
CA GLU A 29 -7.92 -9.51 3.73
C GLU A 29 -7.88 -8.76 2.41
N ALA A 30 -7.75 -7.43 2.49
CA ALA A 30 -7.70 -6.58 1.31
C ALA A 30 -6.54 -6.93 0.39
N VAL A 31 -5.36 -7.20 0.97
CA VAL A 31 -4.17 -7.62 0.23
C VAL A 31 -4.33 -8.99 -0.38
N SER A 32 -4.81 -9.98 0.38
CA SER A 32 -5.00 -11.34 -0.13
C SER A 32 -5.96 -11.36 -1.32
N TRP A 33 -7.05 -10.61 -1.21
CA TRP A 33 -7.98 -10.45 -2.32
C TRP A 33 -7.35 -9.70 -3.50
N PHE A 34 -6.61 -8.61 -3.25
CA PHE A 34 -5.96 -7.84 -4.31
C PHE A 34 -4.92 -8.67 -5.08
N ASP A 35 -4.09 -9.44 -4.39
CA ASP A 35 -3.12 -10.35 -5.01
C ASP A 35 -3.85 -11.38 -5.92
N SER A 36 -5.03 -11.85 -5.51
CA SER A 36 -5.85 -12.75 -6.35
C SER A 36 -6.41 -12.06 -7.60
N VAL A 37 -6.73 -10.77 -7.52
CA VAL A 37 -7.14 -9.97 -8.68
C VAL A 37 -5.96 -9.79 -9.63
N LEU A 38 -4.81 -9.36 -9.12
CA LEU A 38 -3.57 -9.16 -9.87
C LEU A 38 -3.13 -10.43 -10.61
N ALA A 39 -3.24 -11.60 -9.97
CA ALA A 39 -2.88 -12.88 -10.58
C ALA A 39 -3.72 -13.25 -11.83
N SER A 40 -4.88 -12.62 -12.01
CA SER A 40 -5.78 -12.82 -13.16
C SER A 40 -5.92 -11.59 -14.05
N ALA A 41 -5.17 -10.51 -13.75
CA ALA A 41 -5.23 -9.28 -14.51
C ALA A 41 -4.55 -9.45 -15.88
N LEU A 42 -5.13 -8.82 -16.90
CA LEU A 42 -4.59 -8.78 -18.26
C LEU A 42 -4.00 -7.40 -18.56
N VAL A 43 -3.22 -7.30 -19.62
CA VAL A 43 -2.65 -6.02 -20.07
C VAL A 43 -3.74 -4.98 -20.31
N GLY A 44 -3.51 -3.75 -19.89
CA GLY A 44 -4.49 -2.65 -19.99
C GLY A 44 -5.47 -2.60 -18.83
N TRP A 45 -5.32 -3.47 -17.82
CA TRP A 45 -6.06 -3.44 -16.58
C TRP A 45 -5.69 -2.20 -15.77
N ARG A 46 -6.69 -1.41 -15.41
CA ARG A 46 -6.52 -0.25 -14.52
C ARG A 46 -7.12 -0.55 -13.16
N CYS A 47 -6.57 0.02 -12.10
CA CYS A 47 -7.12 -0.04 -10.76
C CYS A 47 -7.14 1.34 -10.11
N THR A 48 -8.15 1.58 -9.28
CA THR A 48 -8.08 2.60 -8.24
C THR A 48 -7.82 1.90 -6.91
N VAL A 49 -7.11 2.52 -5.98
CA VAL A 49 -6.92 2.01 -4.62
C VAL A 49 -7.17 3.15 -3.65
N ILE A 50 -8.06 2.92 -2.70
CA ILE A 50 -8.51 3.93 -1.73
C ILE A 50 -8.09 3.49 -0.32
N GLY A 51 -7.74 4.42 0.56
CA GLY A 51 -7.48 4.12 1.97
C GLY A 51 -6.36 4.94 2.61
N PRO A 52 -5.90 4.57 3.82
CA PRO A 52 -4.78 5.24 4.47
C PRO A 52 -3.52 5.22 3.60
N GLU A 53 -2.67 6.24 3.72
CA GLU A 53 -1.50 6.42 2.85
C GLU A 53 -0.60 5.18 2.81
N SER A 54 -0.30 4.63 3.98
CA SER A 54 0.51 3.42 4.10
C SER A 54 -0.11 2.20 3.39
N ALA A 55 -1.44 2.10 3.37
CA ALA A 55 -2.17 1.02 2.72
C ALA A 55 -2.17 1.20 1.19
N VAL A 56 -2.55 2.38 0.69
CA VAL A 56 -2.60 2.62 -0.76
C VAL A 56 -1.21 2.52 -1.41
N ARG A 57 -0.17 2.99 -0.72
CA ARG A 57 1.21 2.89 -1.22
C ARG A 57 1.72 1.45 -1.21
N ALA A 58 1.37 0.65 -0.21
CA ALA A 58 1.72 -0.76 -0.18
C ALA A 58 0.97 -1.57 -1.26
N ALA A 59 -0.28 -1.22 -1.55
CA ALA A 59 -1.03 -1.82 -2.66
C ALA A 59 -0.41 -1.43 -4.01
N ARG A 60 -0.05 -0.16 -4.21
CA ARG A 60 0.68 0.28 -5.42
C ARG A 60 1.98 -0.51 -5.62
N ALA A 61 2.79 -0.67 -4.57
CA ALA A 61 4.03 -1.45 -4.67
C ALA A 61 3.78 -2.89 -5.13
N ARG A 62 2.69 -3.52 -4.68
CA ARG A 62 2.28 -4.87 -5.11
C ARG A 62 1.83 -4.92 -6.56
N ALA A 63 1.02 -3.95 -7.00
CA ALA A 63 0.58 -3.86 -8.39
C ALA A 63 1.77 -3.68 -9.35
N LEU A 64 2.72 -2.81 -9.00
CA LEU A 64 3.96 -2.64 -9.77
C LEU A 64 4.79 -3.93 -9.80
N ALA A 65 4.91 -4.64 -8.68
CA ALA A 65 5.61 -5.93 -8.62
C ALA A 65 4.92 -7.02 -9.45
N ALA A 66 3.60 -6.92 -9.67
CA ALA A 66 2.83 -7.79 -10.54
C ALA A 66 2.87 -7.39 -12.03
N GLY A 67 3.55 -6.30 -12.37
CA GLY A 67 3.75 -5.85 -13.76
C GLY A 67 2.80 -4.76 -14.25
N ALA A 68 1.93 -4.22 -13.38
CA ALA A 68 1.16 -3.03 -13.72
C ALA A 68 2.09 -1.82 -13.93
N VAL A 69 1.70 -0.90 -14.82
CA VAL A 69 2.40 0.39 -14.97
C VAL A 69 1.75 1.47 -14.10
N ASP A 70 2.46 2.57 -13.85
CA ASP A 70 1.95 3.62 -12.95
C ASP A 70 0.65 4.26 -13.47
N ASP A 71 0.54 4.44 -14.79
CA ASP A 71 -0.67 4.95 -15.46
C ASP A 71 -1.89 4.02 -15.32
N GLU A 72 -1.69 2.77 -14.87
CA GLU A 72 -2.76 1.82 -14.57
C GLU A 72 -3.21 1.88 -13.11
N ILE A 73 -2.57 2.69 -12.25
CA ILE A 73 -2.82 2.71 -10.80
C ILE A 73 -3.19 4.11 -10.34
N THR A 74 -4.45 4.31 -9.94
CA THR A 74 -4.91 5.52 -9.27
C THR A 74 -4.92 5.32 -7.76
N MET A 75 -4.29 6.21 -6.99
CA MET A 75 -4.31 6.17 -5.51
C MET A 75 -5.16 7.31 -4.94
N LEU A 76 -6.05 6.99 -4.00
CA LEU A 76 -6.84 7.97 -3.24
C LEU A 76 -6.58 7.78 -1.74
N VAL A 77 -5.79 8.70 -1.16
CA VAL A 77 -5.43 8.66 0.26
C VAL A 77 -6.57 9.24 1.11
N THR A 78 -7.05 8.49 2.09
CA THR A 78 -8.10 8.93 3.03
C THR A 78 -7.53 9.44 4.36
N ASP A 79 -6.30 9.06 4.71
CA ASP A 79 -5.60 9.46 5.94
C ASP A 79 -4.08 9.37 5.72
N SER A 80 -3.38 10.49 5.86
CA SER A 80 -1.91 10.60 5.78
C SER A 80 -1.25 10.79 7.14
N GLY A 81 -2.02 10.79 8.24
CA GLY A 81 -1.49 11.08 9.56
C GLY A 81 -0.61 9.98 10.15
N SER A 82 -0.60 8.78 9.56
CA SER A 82 0.12 7.61 10.06
C SER A 82 1.18 7.14 9.06
N ARG A 83 2.45 7.23 9.44
CA ARG A 83 3.62 6.87 8.62
C ARG A 83 4.14 5.49 9.00
N ARG A 84 4.47 4.67 8.00
CA ARG A 84 5.28 3.44 8.19
C ARG A 84 6.75 3.81 8.13
N VAL A 85 7.54 3.27 9.05
CA VAL A 85 8.96 3.58 9.25
C VAL A 85 9.73 2.28 9.19
N TYR A 86 10.68 2.19 8.27
CA TYR A 86 11.61 1.09 8.11
C TYR A 86 12.84 1.29 8.99
N CYS A 87 13.18 0.28 9.78
CA CYS A 87 14.38 0.28 10.62
C CYS A 87 15.57 -0.27 9.82
N PRO A 88 16.62 0.53 9.55
CA PRO A 88 17.81 0.04 8.85
C PRO A 88 18.63 -0.94 9.69
N SER A 89 18.46 -0.93 11.02
CA SER A 89 19.21 -1.81 11.93
C SER A 89 18.69 -3.25 11.91
N CYS A 90 17.38 -3.47 11.93
CA CYS A 90 16.80 -4.82 12.00
C CYS A 90 15.87 -5.18 10.83
N GLY A 91 15.63 -4.28 9.90
CA GLY A 91 14.69 -4.47 8.78
C GLY A 91 13.21 -4.42 9.18
N GLY A 92 12.88 -4.20 10.45
CA GLY A 92 11.51 -4.13 10.95
C GLY A 92 10.75 -2.89 10.48
N LEU A 93 9.41 -2.99 10.49
CA LEU A 93 8.50 -1.89 10.17
C LEU A 93 7.72 -1.47 11.42
N SER A 94 7.67 -0.18 11.69
CA SER A 94 6.88 0.42 12.77
C SER A 94 5.95 1.49 12.22
N THR A 95 4.88 1.81 12.94
CA THR A 95 3.88 2.79 12.50
C THR A 95 3.77 3.90 13.53
N THR A 96 3.82 5.15 13.10
CA THR A 96 3.74 6.31 14.01
C THR A 96 3.04 7.49 13.34
N ARG A 97 2.43 8.36 14.15
CA ARG A 97 1.98 9.69 13.73
C ARG A 97 2.96 10.80 14.11
N ALA A 98 3.96 10.48 14.92
CA ALA A 98 4.97 11.42 15.39
C ALA A 98 6.20 11.43 14.46
N SER A 99 7.07 12.42 14.65
CA SER A 99 8.36 12.54 13.96
C SER A 99 9.41 11.53 14.42
N ALA A 100 9.14 10.76 15.48
CA ALA A 100 9.98 9.68 15.98
C ALA A 100 9.15 8.46 16.39
N VAL A 101 9.77 7.29 16.42
CA VAL A 101 9.16 6.04 16.87
C VAL A 101 10.20 5.09 17.44
N ARG A 102 9.84 4.37 18.50
CA ARG A 102 10.63 3.23 18.98
C ARG A 102 10.36 2.02 18.07
N CYS A 103 11.40 1.46 17.48
CA CYS A 103 11.28 0.30 16.60
C CYS A 103 10.61 -0.87 17.35
N SER A 104 9.55 -1.43 16.78
CA SER A 104 8.85 -2.60 17.32
C SER A 104 9.68 -3.89 17.32
N GLY A 105 10.77 -3.94 16.56
CA GLY A 105 11.67 -5.10 16.49
C GLY A 105 12.89 -4.99 17.41
N CYS A 106 13.69 -3.94 17.27
CA CYS A 106 14.96 -3.77 18.02
C CYS A 106 14.89 -2.74 19.15
N SER A 107 13.76 -2.08 19.36
CA SER A 107 13.55 -1.06 20.40
C SER A 107 14.44 0.19 20.30
N ILE A 108 15.22 0.38 19.24
CA ILE A 108 15.98 1.61 18.98
C ILE A 108 15.01 2.74 18.62
N GLU A 109 15.32 3.96 19.06
CA GLU A 109 14.58 5.17 18.69
C GLU A 109 14.97 5.63 17.28
N LEU A 110 13.96 5.84 16.44
CA LEU A 110 14.14 6.20 15.03
C LEU A 110 13.48 7.57 14.78
N VAL A 111 14.25 8.51 14.22
CA VAL A 111 13.67 9.71 13.59
C VAL A 111 13.07 9.30 12.25
N VAL A 112 11.84 9.74 11.98
CA VAL A 112 11.16 9.48 10.71
C VAL A 112 11.70 10.41 9.64
N GLY A 113 12.38 9.85 8.64
CA GLY A 113 12.84 10.62 7.49
C GLY A 113 11.70 11.14 6.62
N GLU A 114 11.93 12.28 5.98
CA GLU A 114 10.98 12.86 5.02
C GLU A 114 10.85 11.99 3.75
N HIS A 115 11.93 11.31 3.33
CA HIS A 115 11.92 10.51 2.12
C HIS A 115 11.15 9.20 2.29
N PHE A 116 10.14 9.00 1.43
CA PHE A 116 9.37 7.77 1.33
C PHE A 116 9.97 6.83 0.27
N SER A 117 10.24 5.58 0.64
CA SER A 117 10.65 4.52 -0.28
C SER A 117 9.44 3.80 -0.89
N PRO A 118 9.23 3.86 -2.21
CA PRO A 118 8.16 3.12 -2.88
C PRO A 118 8.32 1.60 -2.79
N VAL A 119 9.58 1.12 -2.84
CA VAL A 119 9.89 -0.31 -2.80
C VAL A 119 9.54 -0.92 -1.44
N LEU A 120 9.87 -0.21 -0.35
CA LEU A 120 9.57 -0.67 1.01
C LEU A 120 8.16 -0.26 1.47
N ALA A 121 7.49 0.60 0.70
CA ALA A 121 6.28 1.30 1.09
C ALA A 121 6.38 1.95 2.49
N ALA A 122 7.53 2.56 2.81
CA ALA A 122 7.84 3.12 4.12
C ALA A 122 8.84 4.29 4.05
N HIS A 123 8.81 5.16 5.05
CA HIS A 123 9.86 6.14 5.32
C HIS A 123 11.08 5.47 5.93
N LEU A 124 12.28 5.97 5.65
CA LEU A 124 13.49 5.49 6.30
C LEU A 124 13.59 6.04 7.73
N GLY A 125 13.79 5.17 8.71
CA GLY A 125 14.11 5.56 10.07
C GLY A 125 15.61 5.81 10.23
N SER A 126 16.00 6.91 10.85
CA SER A 126 17.40 7.17 11.23
C SER A 126 17.58 6.93 12.73
N PRO A 127 18.51 6.05 13.16
CA PRO A 127 18.81 5.87 14.57
C PRO A 127 19.25 7.20 15.21
N CYS A 128 18.70 7.48 16.39
CA CYS A 128 19.11 8.62 17.22
C CYS A 128 20.33 8.25 18.09
#